data_AF-A0A8R7P1E5-F1
#
_entry.id   AF-A0A8R7P1E5-F1
#
_cell.length_a   1.000
_cell.length_b   1.000
_cell.length_c   1.000
_cell.angle_alpha   90.00
_cell.angle_beta   90.00
_cell.angle_gamma   90.00
#
_symmetry.space_group_name_H-M   'P 1'
#
loop_
_entity.id
_entity.type
_entity.pdbx_description
1 polymer ?
#
loop_
_entity_poly.entity_id
_entity_poly.type
_entity_poly.pdbx_seq_one_letter_code
_entity_poly.pdbx_strand_id
1 'polypeptide(L)'
;MEATKRPTDVPLCNFIVQLFPIPRPLPTARNFISTPSAVTMTDAAASSSRRRMEAVRRHLLPRPPPVLSLNQLSAPEAGQSPVIIGGMVLDIHAKPSVPSHPGTTVPGMVKYIGGGVARNIAECMAKLGTQPLMISVIGDDMAGDFLLKYWRLAGLCTDGILQVPDVTTPVVSNVFDGNGELFAGVASVQAVETFLTPTWIYQFYRRISIAPLLMLDANLSPESLQAACKNNLHFPE
;
A
#
# COMPACT_ATOMS: atom_id res chain seq x y z
N MET A 1 -9.99 22.85 -40.34
CA MET A 1 -8.99 23.24 -39.33
C MET A 1 -9.69 23.17 -37.98
N GLU A 2 -9.70 21.99 -37.37
CA GLU A 2 -10.43 21.75 -36.12
C GLU A 2 -9.42 21.24 -35.10
N ALA A 3 -9.20 22.03 -34.06
CA ALA A 3 -8.14 21.85 -33.09
C ALA A 3 -8.48 20.69 -32.14
N THR A 4 -7.78 19.57 -32.31
CA THR A 4 -7.80 18.44 -31.39
C THR A 4 -7.28 18.87 -30.01
N LYS A 5 -8.19 18.95 -29.04
CA LYS A 5 -7.87 19.05 -27.61
C LYS A 5 -7.27 17.71 -27.15
N ARG A 6 -6.02 17.72 -26.69
CA ARG A 6 -5.38 16.61 -25.99
C ARG A 6 -6.00 16.45 -24.60
N PRO A 7 -6.46 15.25 -24.18
CA PRO A 7 -6.67 14.97 -22.77
C PRO A 7 -5.37 14.42 -22.18
N THR A 8 -4.50 15.31 -21.72
CA THR A 8 -3.42 14.98 -20.79
C THR A 8 -3.96 15.14 -19.38
N ASP A 9 -4.27 14.03 -18.72
CA ASP A 9 -4.13 13.82 -17.26
C ASP A 9 -4.84 12.51 -16.89
N VAL A 10 -4.16 11.39 -17.14
CA VAL A 10 -4.50 10.12 -16.48
C VAL A 10 -3.65 10.08 -15.20
N PRO A 11 -4.25 10.10 -13.99
CA PRO A 11 -3.49 10.06 -12.76
C PRO A 11 -2.83 8.69 -12.63
N LEU A 12 -1.51 8.65 -12.76
CA LEU A 12 -0.70 7.50 -12.35
C LEU A 12 -0.97 7.23 -10.86
N CYS A 13 -1.30 5.98 -10.55
CA CYS A 13 -1.49 5.48 -9.20
C CYS A 13 -0.13 5.58 -8.46
N ASN A 14 0.09 6.69 -7.76
CA ASN A 14 1.30 6.90 -6.97
C ASN A 14 1.13 6.23 -5.62
N PHE A 15 1.73 5.05 -5.48
CA PHE A 15 1.80 4.33 -4.21
C PHE A 15 2.76 5.03 -3.25
N ILE A 16 2.29 5.36 -2.04
CA ILE A 16 3.10 5.93 -0.95
C ILE A 16 3.24 4.87 0.13
N VAL A 17 4.47 4.62 0.56
CA VAL A 17 4.82 3.71 1.64
C VAL A 17 5.15 4.52 2.88
N GLN A 18 4.49 4.25 4.00
CA GLN A 18 4.91 4.73 5.31
C GLN A 18 5.42 3.55 6.15
N LEU A 19 6.66 3.66 6.62
CA LEU A 19 7.27 2.70 7.54
C LEU A 19 7.29 3.31 8.93
N PHE A 20 6.65 2.63 9.88
CA PHE A 20 6.64 3.03 11.27
C PHE A 20 7.47 2.05 12.10
N PRO A 21 8.60 2.46 12.69
CA PRO A 21 9.18 1.69 13.79
C PRO A 21 8.20 1.79 14.97
N ILE A 22 7.72 0.65 15.49
CA ILE A 22 6.86 0.65 16.67
C ILE A 22 7.75 0.87 17.91
N PRO A 23 7.57 1.98 18.65
CA PRO A 23 8.38 2.24 19.83
C PRO A 23 8.07 1.21 20.91
N ARG A 24 9.13 0.58 21.45
CA ARG A 24 9.00 -0.22 22.69
C ARG A 24 8.63 0.73 23.84
N PRO A 25 7.80 0.32 24.81
CA PRO A 25 7.49 1.16 25.96
C PRO A 25 8.78 1.46 26.74
N LEU A 26 9.17 2.74 26.76
CA LEU A 26 10.19 3.29 27.65
C LEU A 26 9.51 3.83 28.93
N PRO A 27 10.18 3.80 30.10
CA PRO A 27 9.60 4.25 31.37
C PRO A 27 9.14 5.71 31.33
N THR A 28 8.02 5.99 31.98
CA THR A 28 7.29 7.27 32.01
C THR A 28 8.10 8.45 32.54
N ALA A 29 8.07 9.59 31.82
CA ALA A 29 8.39 10.91 32.40
C ALA A 29 7.71 12.08 31.65
N ARG A 30 6.74 12.70 32.35
CA ARG A 30 6.32 14.12 32.48
C ARG A 30 6.30 15.11 31.29
N ASN A 31 5.07 15.60 31.02
CA ASN A 31 4.59 16.95 30.66
C ASN A 31 5.56 18.01 30.11
N PHE A 32 5.23 18.59 28.94
CA PHE A 32 5.30 20.04 28.70
C PHE A 32 4.25 20.48 27.66
N ILE A 33 3.59 21.61 27.97
CA ILE A 33 2.49 22.26 27.24
C ILE A 33 3.06 23.41 26.40
N SER A 34 2.56 23.59 25.17
CA SER A 34 2.38 24.93 24.56
C SER A 34 1.41 24.88 23.36
N THR A 35 0.57 25.92 23.24
CA THR A 35 -0.50 26.13 22.25
C THR A 35 -0.11 27.29 21.28
N PRO A 36 -0.97 27.81 20.36
CA PRO A 36 -0.75 27.71 18.92
C PRO A 36 -0.56 29.09 18.24
N SER A 37 -0.31 29.11 16.92
CA SER A 37 -0.49 30.35 16.13
C SER A 37 -1.00 30.06 14.73
N ALA A 38 -2.00 30.85 14.35
CA ALA A 38 -2.81 30.75 13.14
C ALA A 38 -2.13 31.38 11.92
N VAL A 39 -2.43 30.86 10.71
CA VAL A 39 -2.34 31.61 9.45
C VAL A 39 -3.53 31.25 8.56
N THR A 40 -4.10 32.31 7.98
CA THR A 40 -5.36 32.43 7.26
C THR A 40 -5.27 32.02 5.77
N MET A 41 -6.36 31.39 5.31
CA MET A 41 -7.09 31.51 4.02
C MET A 41 -6.42 31.23 2.64
N THR A 42 -7.22 30.50 1.83
CA THR A 42 -7.28 30.37 0.36
C THR A 42 -6.17 29.62 -0.38
N ASP A 43 -6.47 28.41 -0.89
CA ASP A 43 -6.67 28.18 -2.35
C ASP A 43 -7.21 26.74 -2.59
N ALA A 44 -8.47 26.63 -3.02
CA ALA A 44 -9.18 25.37 -3.16
C ALA A 44 -9.02 24.78 -4.57
N ALA A 45 -7.81 24.32 -4.91
CA ALA A 45 -7.57 23.37 -6.03
C ALA A 45 -6.11 22.84 -6.06
N ALA A 46 -5.48 22.56 -4.91
CA ALA A 46 -4.11 22.05 -4.88
C ALA A 46 -4.07 20.53 -5.16
N SER A 47 -3.60 20.18 -6.36
CA SER A 47 -3.38 18.81 -6.83
C SER A 47 -2.64 17.96 -5.80
N SER A 48 -3.05 16.71 -5.65
CA SER A 48 -2.47 15.73 -4.72
C SER A 48 -0.94 15.69 -4.80
N SER A 49 -0.36 15.89 -5.99
CA SER A 49 1.07 16.03 -6.25
C SER A 49 1.78 17.13 -5.44
N ARG A 50 1.17 18.31 -5.23
CA ARG A 50 1.77 19.39 -4.44
C ARG A 50 1.83 19.05 -2.95
N ARG A 51 0.76 18.44 -2.43
CA ARG A 51 0.72 17.92 -1.05
C ARG A 51 1.74 16.80 -0.83
N ARG A 52 1.95 15.94 -1.84
CA ARG A 52 2.98 14.89 -1.85
C ARG A 52 4.40 15.48 -1.79
N MET A 53 4.71 16.51 -2.57
CA MET A 53 6.03 17.15 -2.55
C MET A 53 6.33 17.85 -1.22
N GLU A 54 5.34 18.47 -0.58
CA GLU A 54 5.55 19.17 0.70
C GLU A 54 5.80 18.20 1.88
N ALA A 55 5.30 16.96 1.79
CA ALA A 55 5.62 15.90 2.76
C ALA A 55 7.06 15.39 2.59
N VAL A 56 7.53 15.24 1.34
CA VAL A 56 8.90 14.84 0.99
C VAL A 56 9.91 15.93 1.34
N ARG A 57 9.60 17.20 1.05
CA ARG A 57 10.44 18.37 1.37
C ARG A 57 10.80 18.45 2.85
N ARG A 58 9.85 18.15 3.74
CA ARG A 58 10.06 18.11 5.19
C ARG A 58 10.99 16.97 5.65
N HIS A 59 11.15 15.92 4.85
CA HIS A 59 12.03 14.77 5.13
C HIS A 59 13.41 14.89 4.46
N LEU A 60 13.56 15.76 3.45
CA LEU A 60 14.83 16.06 2.79
C LEU A 60 15.66 17.14 3.51
N LEU A 61 15.09 17.81 4.50
CA LEU A 61 15.86 18.66 5.41
C LEU A 61 16.71 17.75 6.32
N PRO A 62 18.04 17.94 6.36
CA PRO A 62 18.91 17.07 7.15
C PRO A 62 18.54 17.17 8.62
N ARG A 63 18.07 16.05 9.19
CA ARG A 63 18.05 15.89 10.65
C ARG A 63 19.50 15.73 11.13
N PRO A 64 19.85 16.25 12.31
CA PRO A 64 21.15 15.94 12.91
C PRO A 64 21.31 14.42 12.97
N PRO A 65 22.50 13.88 12.63
CA PRO A 65 22.67 12.45 12.50
C PRO A 65 22.39 11.79 13.85
N PRO A 66 21.52 10.76 13.91
CA PRO A 66 21.43 9.94 15.11
C PRO A 66 22.76 9.24 15.29
N VAL A 67 23.33 9.33 16.50
CA VAL A 67 24.50 8.56 16.89
C VAL A 67 24.11 7.09 16.82
N LEU A 68 24.60 6.38 15.79
CA LEU A 68 24.38 4.95 15.63
C LEU A 68 25.26 4.20 16.64
N SER A 69 24.68 3.82 17.77
CA SER A 69 25.21 2.71 18.58
C SER A 69 24.84 1.41 17.87
N LEU A 70 25.83 0.66 17.41
CA LEU A 70 25.68 -0.72 16.95
C LEU A 70 25.35 -1.61 18.17
N ASN A 71 24.12 -1.51 18.67
CA ASN A 71 23.58 -2.58 19.49
C ASN A 71 23.25 -3.72 18.52
N GLN A 72 23.91 -4.85 18.73
CA GLN A 72 23.68 -6.10 18.00
C GLN A 72 22.17 -6.29 17.81
N LEU A 73 21.73 -6.35 16.55
CA LEU A 73 20.39 -6.80 16.20
C LEU A 73 20.31 -8.27 16.64
N SER A 74 19.91 -8.48 17.89
CA SER A 74 19.45 -9.78 18.36
C SER A 74 18.40 -10.27 17.37
N ALA A 75 18.56 -11.50 16.88
CA ALA A 75 17.60 -12.14 16.01
C ALA A 75 16.18 -11.92 16.58
N PRO A 76 15.17 -11.62 15.74
CA PRO A 76 13.82 -11.43 16.23
C PRO A 76 13.42 -12.64 17.07
N GLU A 77 13.00 -12.39 18.32
CA GLU A 77 12.50 -13.47 19.17
C GLU A 77 11.40 -14.21 18.42
N ALA A 78 11.41 -15.55 18.51
CA ALA A 78 10.47 -16.41 17.82
C ALA A 78 9.03 -15.95 18.10
N GLY A 79 8.40 -15.31 17.10
CA GLY A 79 7.03 -14.76 17.21
C GLY A 79 6.86 -13.29 16.80
N GLN A 80 7.95 -12.53 16.62
CA GLN A 80 7.88 -11.13 16.17
C GLN A 80 8.20 -11.02 14.67
N SER A 81 7.17 -10.79 13.85
CA SER A 81 7.29 -10.65 12.39
C SER A 81 6.78 -9.28 11.93
N PRO A 82 7.37 -8.67 10.89
CA PRO A 82 6.83 -7.45 10.29
C PRO A 82 5.36 -7.64 9.91
N VAL A 83 4.54 -6.62 10.14
CA VAL A 83 3.15 -6.59 9.69
C VAL A 83 3.03 -5.58 8.56
N ILE A 84 2.36 -6.01 7.49
CA ILE A 84 2.16 -5.22 6.28
C ILE A 84 0.66 -5.17 6.02
N ILE A 85 0.10 -3.97 5.89
CA ILE A 85 -1.33 -3.77 5.64
C ILE A 85 -1.49 -3.01 4.34
N GLY A 86 -2.24 -3.57 3.39
CA GLY A 86 -2.52 -2.92 2.12
C GLY A 86 -3.05 -3.86 1.06
N GLY A 87 -3.06 -3.40 -0.19
CA GLY A 87 -3.66 -4.12 -1.30
C GLY A 87 -2.79 -5.26 -1.87
N MET A 88 -3.45 -6.37 -2.22
CA MET A 88 -3.00 -7.35 -3.20
C MET A 88 -3.74 -7.07 -4.50
N VAL A 89 -3.01 -6.87 -5.58
CA VAL A 89 -3.57 -6.42 -6.87
C VAL A 89 -3.14 -7.37 -7.97
N LEU A 90 -4.03 -7.71 -8.89
CA LEU A 90 -3.66 -8.36 -10.14
C LEU A 90 -3.35 -7.30 -11.20
N ASP A 91 -2.10 -7.23 -11.63
CA ASP A 91 -1.69 -6.37 -12.73
C ASP A 91 -1.83 -7.13 -14.06
N ILE A 92 -2.61 -6.57 -14.99
CA ILE A 92 -2.80 -7.07 -16.35
C ILE A 92 -2.06 -6.13 -17.30
N HIS A 93 -1.01 -6.62 -17.94
CA HIS A 93 -0.20 -5.83 -18.87
C HIS A 93 -0.41 -6.31 -20.30
N ALA A 94 -1.05 -5.49 -21.13
CA ALA A 94 -1.28 -5.75 -22.54
C ALA A 94 -0.33 -4.89 -23.38
N LYS A 95 0.58 -5.54 -24.13
CA LYS A 95 1.51 -4.88 -25.05
C LYS A 95 1.20 -5.31 -26.48
N PRO A 96 0.77 -4.40 -27.37
CA PRO A 96 0.47 -4.74 -28.75
C PRO A 96 1.77 -4.97 -29.54
N SER A 97 1.73 -5.86 -30.53
CA SER A 97 2.86 -6.14 -31.43
C SER A 97 2.88 -5.21 -32.65
N VAL A 98 1.79 -4.47 -32.85
CA VAL A 98 1.58 -3.50 -33.92
C VAL A 98 0.97 -2.23 -33.31
N PRO A 99 1.02 -1.07 -33.98
CA PRO A 99 0.34 0.13 -33.49
C PRO A 99 -1.14 -0.14 -33.16
N SER A 100 -1.57 0.26 -31.96
CA SER A 100 -2.95 0.12 -31.51
C SER A 100 -3.85 1.20 -32.12
N HIS A 101 -5.03 0.80 -32.58
CA HIS A 101 -6.06 1.72 -33.06
C HIS A 101 -7.31 1.63 -32.18
N PRO A 102 -7.94 2.77 -31.82
CA PRO A 102 -9.20 2.75 -31.07
C PRO A 102 -10.29 1.95 -31.78
N GLY A 103 -11.10 1.22 -31.01
CA GLY A 103 -12.27 0.49 -31.52
C GLY A 103 -11.98 -0.88 -32.14
N THR A 104 -10.75 -1.37 -32.11
CA THR A 104 -10.40 -2.72 -32.55
C THR A 104 -9.44 -3.41 -31.60
N THR A 105 -9.34 -4.73 -31.70
CA THR A 105 -8.28 -5.52 -31.06
C THR A 105 -7.12 -5.69 -32.03
N VAL A 106 -5.90 -5.83 -31.48
CA VAL A 106 -4.70 -6.07 -32.26
C VAL A 106 -3.90 -7.24 -31.67
N PRO A 107 -3.13 -7.99 -32.48
CA PRO A 107 -2.22 -9.00 -31.96
C PRO A 107 -1.21 -8.41 -30.98
N GLY A 108 -0.89 -9.16 -29.93
CA GLY A 108 0.01 -8.71 -28.87
C GLY A 108 0.24 -9.75 -27.80
N MET A 109 0.87 -9.30 -26.72
CA MET A 109 1.16 -10.09 -25.52
C MET A 109 0.33 -9.56 -24.35
N VAL A 110 -0.31 -10.47 -23.61
CA VAL A 110 -0.97 -10.15 -22.34
C VAL A 110 -0.29 -10.92 -21.22
N LYS A 111 0.08 -10.23 -20.14
CA LYS A 111 0.72 -10.82 -18.96
C LYS A 111 -0.10 -10.52 -17.71
N TYR A 112 -0.18 -11.52 -16.85
CA TYR A 112 -0.80 -11.44 -15.51
C TYR A 112 0.30 -11.47 -14.46
N ILE A 113 0.33 -10.49 -13.58
CA ILE A 113 1.41 -10.27 -12.62
C ILE A 113 0.79 -10.03 -11.24
N GLY A 114 1.33 -10.68 -10.22
CA GLY A 114 0.99 -10.34 -8.84
C GLY A 114 1.56 -8.98 -8.48
N GLY A 115 0.69 -8.01 -8.25
CA GLY A 115 1.00 -6.63 -7.94
C GLY A 115 0.46 -6.18 -6.58
N GLY A 116 0.42 -4.86 -6.40
CA GLY A 116 0.09 -4.20 -5.14
C GLY A 116 1.34 -3.91 -4.32
N VAL A 117 1.49 -2.67 -3.84
CA VAL A 117 2.74 -2.25 -3.19
C VAL A 117 3.00 -2.99 -1.89
N ALA A 118 1.97 -3.13 -1.06
CA ALA A 118 2.09 -3.90 0.18
C ALA A 118 2.45 -5.38 -0.10
N ARG A 119 1.77 -6.02 -1.06
CA ARG A 119 2.08 -7.37 -1.53
C ARG A 119 3.53 -7.51 -2.01
N ASN A 120 4.01 -6.56 -2.82
CA ASN A 120 5.37 -6.57 -3.35
C ASN A 120 6.43 -6.41 -2.26
N ILE A 121 6.19 -5.54 -1.28
CA ILE A 121 7.07 -5.39 -0.11
C ILE A 121 7.11 -6.67 0.71
N ALA A 122 5.95 -7.28 0.96
CA ALA A 122 5.85 -8.51 1.72
C ALA A 122 6.56 -9.69 1.03
N GLU A 123 6.39 -9.86 -0.29
CA GLU A 123 7.10 -10.87 -1.05
C GLU A 123 8.62 -10.62 -1.07
N CYS A 124 9.04 -9.35 -1.18
CA CYS A 124 10.46 -8.99 -1.11
C CYS A 124 11.06 -9.34 0.26
N MET A 125 10.36 -9.00 1.34
CA MET A 125 10.71 -9.37 2.71
C MET A 125 10.83 -10.89 2.88
N ALA A 126 9.92 -11.66 2.27
CA ALA A 126 9.95 -13.12 2.24
C ALA A 126 11.21 -13.66 1.57
N LYS A 127 11.54 -13.13 0.39
CA LYS A 127 12.75 -13.50 -0.38
C LYS A 127 14.04 -13.16 0.35
N LEU A 128 14.02 -12.15 1.24
CA LEU A 128 15.15 -11.77 2.08
C LEU A 128 15.23 -12.57 3.40
N GLY A 129 14.38 -13.59 3.59
CA GLY A 129 14.45 -14.52 4.72
C GLY A 129 13.62 -14.11 5.94
N THR A 130 12.75 -13.10 5.82
CA THR A 130 11.76 -12.79 6.86
C THR A 130 10.41 -13.43 6.51
N GLN A 131 9.47 -13.45 7.45
CA GLN A 131 8.13 -14.02 7.24
C GLN A 131 7.08 -13.00 7.64
N PRO A 132 6.79 -11.98 6.80
CA PRO A 132 5.85 -10.93 7.17
C PRO A 132 4.41 -11.46 7.25
N LEU A 133 3.63 -10.91 8.19
CA LEU A 133 2.17 -11.07 8.18
C LEU A 133 1.58 -10.01 7.24
N MET A 134 0.93 -10.46 6.18
CA MET A 134 0.19 -9.60 5.26
C MET A 134 -1.28 -9.55 5.68
N ILE A 135 -1.79 -8.35 5.95
CA ILE A 135 -3.22 -8.07 6.15
C ILE A 135 -3.74 -7.43 4.86
N SER A 136 -4.60 -8.15 4.14
CA SER A 136 -5.10 -7.74 2.83
C SER A 136 -6.53 -8.19 2.58
N VAL A 137 -7.06 -7.83 1.41
CA VAL A 137 -8.36 -8.25 0.92
C VAL A 137 -8.28 -8.61 -0.56
N ILE A 138 -9.03 -9.65 -0.92
CA ILE A 138 -9.29 -10.09 -2.29
C ILE A 138 -10.75 -10.53 -2.40
N GLY A 139 -11.24 -10.63 -3.63
CA GLY A 139 -12.51 -11.26 -3.95
C GLY A 139 -12.42 -12.79 -3.95
N ASP A 140 -13.58 -13.44 -3.84
CA ASP A 140 -13.76 -14.85 -4.20
C ASP A 140 -13.94 -14.97 -5.72
N ASP A 141 -12.85 -14.72 -6.46
CA ASP A 141 -12.84 -14.71 -7.92
C ASP A 141 -11.52 -15.26 -8.50
N MET A 142 -11.46 -15.42 -9.83
CA MET A 142 -10.28 -15.97 -10.50
C MET A 142 -8.99 -15.16 -10.26
N ALA A 143 -9.11 -13.85 -10.05
CA ALA A 143 -7.96 -12.99 -9.77
C ALA A 143 -7.44 -13.22 -8.34
N GLY A 144 -8.36 -13.36 -7.37
CA GLY A 144 -8.06 -13.73 -5.99
C GLY A 144 -7.39 -15.10 -5.92
N ASP A 145 -7.93 -16.10 -6.61
CA ASP A 145 -7.35 -17.44 -6.73
C ASP A 145 -5.93 -17.42 -7.31
N PHE A 146 -5.72 -16.64 -8.37
CA PHE A 146 -4.41 -16.46 -8.97
C PHE A 146 -3.41 -15.90 -7.94
N LEU A 147 -3.77 -14.81 -7.26
CA LEU A 147 -2.90 -14.17 -6.28
C LEU A 147 -2.59 -15.11 -5.10
N LEU A 148 -3.59 -15.79 -4.56
CA LEU A 148 -3.42 -16.74 -3.45
C LEU A 148 -2.55 -17.94 -3.83
N LYS A 149 -2.71 -18.48 -5.04
CA LYS A 149 -1.91 -19.60 -5.51
C LYS A 149 -0.43 -19.27 -5.46
N TYR A 150 -0.01 -18.14 -6.03
CA TYR A 150 1.40 -17.74 -6.02
C TYR A 150 1.88 -17.30 -4.64
N TRP A 151 1.00 -16.71 -3.83
CA TRP A 151 1.31 -16.37 -2.44
C TRP A 151 1.64 -17.60 -1.61
N ARG A 152 0.82 -18.67 -1.72
CA ARG A 152 1.06 -19.95 -1.05
C ARG A 152 2.32 -20.65 -1.57
N LEU A 153 2.57 -20.61 -2.89
CA LEU A 153 3.80 -21.17 -3.47
C LEU A 153 5.06 -20.46 -2.98
N ALA A 154 4.97 -19.18 -2.60
CA ALA A 154 6.05 -18.45 -1.95
C ALA A 154 6.21 -18.80 -0.45
N GLY A 155 5.41 -19.71 0.08
CA GLY A 155 5.46 -20.13 1.49
C GLY A 155 4.90 -19.10 2.48
N LEU A 156 4.13 -18.12 1.99
CA LEU A 156 3.62 -17.03 2.82
C LEU A 156 2.26 -17.37 3.42
N CYS A 157 2.07 -16.97 4.67
CA CYS A 157 0.84 -17.15 5.44
C CYS A 157 -0.35 -16.38 4.81
N THR A 158 -1.53 -16.99 4.80
CA THR A 158 -2.77 -16.40 4.26
C THR A 158 -3.74 -15.93 5.35
N ASP A 159 -3.42 -16.09 6.63
CA ASP A 159 -4.36 -15.83 7.74
C ASP A 159 -4.88 -14.38 7.79
N GLY A 160 -4.08 -13.43 7.31
CA GLY A 160 -4.45 -12.01 7.22
C GLY A 160 -5.13 -11.60 5.91
N ILE A 161 -5.34 -12.53 4.98
CA ILE A 161 -5.99 -12.24 3.68
C ILE A 161 -7.48 -12.52 3.79
N LEU A 162 -8.26 -11.45 3.83
CA LEU A 162 -9.72 -11.51 3.76
C LEU A 162 -10.16 -11.88 2.34
N GLN A 163 -10.93 -12.96 2.20
CA GLN A 163 -11.64 -13.29 0.96
C GLN A 163 -13.10 -12.90 1.12
N VAL A 164 -13.62 -12.07 0.20
CA VAL A 164 -14.99 -11.56 0.26
C VAL A 164 -15.80 -12.08 -0.93
N PRO A 165 -16.92 -12.78 -0.70
CA PRO A 165 -17.86 -13.16 -1.76
C PRO A 165 -18.42 -11.94 -2.50
N ASP A 166 -18.73 -12.09 -3.78
CA ASP A 166 -19.37 -11.05 -4.62
C ASP A 166 -18.59 -9.72 -4.74
N VAL A 167 -17.31 -9.71 -4.37
CA VAL A 167 -16.41 -8.56 -4.51
C VAL A 167 -15.36 -8.88 -5.55
N THR A 168 -15.06 -7.92 -6.43
CA THR A 168 -13.95 -8.07 -7.39
C THR A 168 -12.61 -7.83 -6.69
N THR A 169 -11.69 -8.78 -6.82
CA THR A 169 -10.29 -8.61 -6.40
C THR A 169 -9.70 -7.35 -7.04
N PRO A 170 -8.85 -6.58 -6.33
CA PRO A 170 -8.21 -5.42 -6.93
C PRO A 170 -7.43 -5.79 -8.21
N VAL A 171 -7.68 -5.06 -9.30
CA VAL A 171 -7.07 -5.28 -10.63
C VAL A 171 -6.61 -3.95 -11.21
N VAL A 172 -5.42 -3.91 -11.80
CA VAL A 172 -4.95 -2.80 -12.64
C VAL A 172 -4.65 -3.33 -14.04
N SER A 173 -5.37 -2.84 -15.03
CA SER A 173 -5.19 -3.20 -16.44
C SER A 173 -4.50 -2.08 -17.18
N ASN A 174 -3.26 -2.31 -17.61
CA ASN A 174 -2.42 -1.39 -18.36
C ASN A 174 -2.29 -1.87 -19.81
N VAL A 175 -2.61 -0.98 -20.75
CA VAL A 175 -2.36 -1.14 -22.18
C VAL A 175 -1.19 -0.25 -22.54
N PHE A 176 -0.15 -0.82 -23.13
CA PHE A 176 1.03 -0.10 -23.59
C PHE A 176 0.94 0.20 -25.09
N ASP A 177 1.74 1.16 -25.56
CA ASP A 177 1.94 1.40 -26.98
C ASP A 177 3.10 0.55 -27.56
N GLY A 178 3.41 0.74 -28.85
CA GLY A 178 4.50 0.04 -29.52
C GLY A 178 5.90 0.38 -28.98
N ASN A 179 6.06 1.54 -28.34
CA ASN A 179 7.30 1.97 -27.71
C ASN A 179 7.43 1.43 -26.28
N GLY A 180 6.36 0.88 -25.72
CA GLY A 180 6.29 0.39 -24.34
C GLY A 180 5.89 1.46 -23.33
N GLU A 181 5.40 2.62 -23.78
CA GLU A 181 4.82 3.64 -22.91
C GLU A 181 3.37 3.29 -22.57
N LEU A 182 2.87 3.75 -21.42
CA LEU A 182 1.49 3.52 -21.01
C LEU A 182 0.54 4.28 -21.94
N PHE A 183 -0.26 3.55 -22.71
CA PHE A 183 -1.26 4.11 -23.62
C PHE A 183 -2.59 4.35 -22.90
N ALA A 184 -3.06 3.37 -22.13
CA ALA A 184 -4.29 3.46 -21.35
C ALA A 184 -4.20 2.58 -20.09
N GLY A 185 -4.92 2.96 -19.04
CA GLY A 185 -4.94 2.24 -17.78
C GLY A 185 -6.30 2.31 -17.10
N VAL A 186 -6.73 1.19 -16.51
CA VAL A 186 -7.92 1.13 -15.64
C VAL A 186 -7.51 0.47 -14.33
N ALA A 187 -7.80 1.13 -13.21
CA ALA A 187 -7.56 0.61 -11.88
C ALA A 187 -8.89 0.39 -11.15
N SER A 188 -9.19 -0.87 -10.83
CA SER A 188 -10.30 -1.26 -9.95
C SER A 188 -9.69 -1.71 -8.62
N VAL A 189 -9.53 -0.79 -7.68
CA VAL A 189 -8.84 -1.04 -6.38
C VAL A 189 -9.71 -0.72 -5.16
N GLN A 190 -11.00 -0.46 -5.39
CA GLN A 190 -11.96 -0.02 -4.37
C GLN A 190 -12.14 -1.03 -3.23
N ALA A 191 -11.90 -2.32 -3.49
CA ALA A 191 -12.03 -3.35 -2.47
C ALA A 191 -11.09 -3.11 -1.26
N VAL A 192 -9.89 -2.55 -1.49
CA VAL A 192 -8.93 -2.22 -0.43
C VAL A 192 -9.53 -1.19 0.52
N GLU A 193 -10.01 -0.07 0.00
CA GLU A 193 -10.58 1.02 0.80
C GLU A 193 -11.88 0.60 1.52
N THR A 194 -12.68 -0.25 0.88
CA THR A 194 -14.02 -0.64 1.37
C THR A 194 -13.98 -1.76 2.40
N PHE A 195 -13.12 -2.77 2.21
CA PHE A 195 -13.18 -4.02 2.98
C PHE A 195 -12.01 -4.22 3.94
N LEU A 196 -10.88 -3.52 3.78
CA LEU A 196 -9.84 -3.47 4.83
C LEU A 196 -10.24 -2.52 5.97
N THR A 197 -11.38 -2.83 6.58
CA THR A 197 -12.00 -2.02 7.63
C THR A 197 -11.21 -2.07 8.93
N PRO A 198 -11.44 -1.10 9.85
CA PRO A 198 -10.94 -1.17 11.22
C PRO A 198 -11.27 -2.51 11.90
N THR A 199 -12.49 -3.03 11.70
CA THR A 199 -12.94 -4.29 12.29
C THR A 199 -12.06 -5.47 11.88
N TRP A 200 -11.67 -5.54 10.61
CA TRP A 200 -10.75 -6.58 10.13
C TRP A 200 -9.35 -6.39 10.70
N ILE A 201 -8.83 -5.17 10.68
CA ILE A 201 -7.50 -4.84 11.22
C ILE A 201 -7.40 -5.18 12.71
N TYR A 202 -8.43 -4.92 13.50
CA TYR A 202 -8.44 -5.19 14.94
C TYR A 202 -8.36 -6.69 15.28
N GLN A 203 -8.73 -7.60 14.38
CA GLN A 203 -8.51 -9.04 14.58
C GLN A 203 -7.02 -9.37 14.79
N PHE A 204 -6.13 -8.54 14.26
CA PHE A 204 -4.68 -8.72 14.31
C PHE A 204 -3.99 -7.78 15.29
N TYR A 205 -4.72 -7.12 16.20
CA TYR A 205 -4.16 -6.09 17.09
C TYR A 205 -2.94 -6.58 17.88
N ARG A 206 -2.95 -7.82 18.38
CA ARG A 206 -1.80 -8.39 19.11
C ARG A 206 -0.58 -8.58 18.23
N ARG A 207 -0.79 -8.98 16.97
CA ARG A 207 0.30 -9.16 15.99
C ARG A 207 0.87 -7.81 15.57
N ILE A 208 0.00 -6.82 15.38
CA ILE A 208 0.40 -5.43 15.10
C ILE A 208 1.20 -4.85 16.26
N SER A 209 0.73 -4.99 17.51
CA SER A 209 1.35 -4.34 18.68
C SER A 209 2.73 -4.88 19.04
N ILE A 210 3.02 -6.15 18.74
CA ILE A 210 4.34 -6.77 18.97
C ILE A 210 5.22 -6.77 17.72
N ALA A 211 4.73 -6.25 16.58
CA ALA A 211 5.49 -6.26 15.35
C ALA A 211 6.75 -5.39 15.47
N PRO A 212 7.91 -5.85 14.99
CA PRO A 212 9.12 -5.03 14.97
C PRO A 212 9.01 -3.89 13.95
N LEU A 213 8.09 -4.01 12.99
CA LEU A 213 7.84 -3.05 11.92
C LEU A 213 6.38 -3.16 11.47
N LEU A 214 5.71 -2.01 11.32
CA LEU A 214 4.42 -1.89 10.66
C LEU A 214 4.57 -1.06 9.38
N MET A 215 4.17 -1.65 8.25
CA MET A 215 4.06 -0.95 6.97
C MET A 215 2.59 -0.80 6.59
N LEU A 216 2.20 0.43 6.22
CA LEU A 216 0.86 0.76 5.80
C LEU A 216 0.89 1.32 4.37
N ASP A 217 0.04 0.76 3.51
CA ASP A 217 -0.24 1.32 2.18
C ASP A 217 -1.12 2.58 2.30
N ALA A 218 -0.93 3.55 1.42
CA ALA A 218 -1.73 4.78 1.40
C ALA A 218 -3.14 4.58 0.81
N ASN A 219 -3.45 3.38 0.29
CA ASN A 219 -4.77 3.05 -0.27
C ASN A 219 -5.81 2.61 0.78
N LEU A 220 -5.43 2.57 2.06
CA LEU A 220 -6.35 2.31 3.17
C LEU A 220 -7.25 3.52 3.45
N SER A 221 -8.48 3.28 3.90
CA SER A 221 -9.36 4.37 4.35
C SER A 221 -8.74 5.13 5.55
N PRO A 222 -9.07 6.42 5.76
CA PRO A 222 -8.56 7.18 6.91
C PRO A 222 -8.83 6.50 8.26
N GLU A 223 -9.99 5.86 8.42
CA GLU A 223 -10.39 5.14 9.62
C GLU A 223 -9.52 3.90 9.83
N SER A 224 -9.21 3.20 8.74
CA SER A 224 -8.39 1.98 8.73
C SER A 224 -6.93 2.29 9.01
N LEU A 225 -6.41 3.38 8.44
CA LEU A 225 -5.09 3.93 8.80
C LEU A 225 -5.04 4.31 10.29
N GLN A 226 -6.08 4.97 10.80
CA GLN A 226 -6.15 5.34 12.21
C GLN A 226 -6.19 4.11 13.12
N ALA A 227 -6.99 3.10 12.76
CA ALA A 227 -7.10 1.84 13.49
C ALA A 227 -5.75 1.11 13.56
N ALA A 228 -5.03 1.04 12.44
CA ALA A 228 -3.72 0.40 12.37
C ALA A 228 -2.64 1.14 13.19
N CYS A 229 -2.71 2.47 13.28
CA CYS A 229 -1.74 3.29 14.03
C CYS A 229 -2.04 3.41 15.53
N LYS A 230 -3.26 3.07 15.98
CA LYS A 230 -3.65 3.21 17.39
C LYS A 230 -3.01 2.11 18.22
N ASN A 231 -1.91 2.45 18.88
CA ASN A 231 -1.11 1.49 19.63
C ASN A 231 -1.58 1.16 21.06
N ASN A 232 -2.64 1.78 21.59
CA ASN A 232 -3.26 1.43 22.89
C ASN A 232 -4.31 2.48 23.29
N LEU A 233 -5.57 2.33 22.90
CA LEU A 233 -6.66 3.02 23.60
C LEU A 233 -7.82 2.04 23.76
N HIS A 234 -8.09 1.68 25.01
CA HIS A 234 -9.24 0.97 25.55
C HIS A 234 -10.32 0.57 24.54
N PHE A 235 -10.53 -0.73 24.37
CA PHE A 235 -11.79 -1.24 23.83
C PHE A 235 -12.85 -1.15 24.94
N PRO A 236 -14.03 -0.57 24.72
CA PRO A 236 -15.18 -0.87 25.56
C PRO A 236 -15.52 -2.36 25.36
N GLU A 237 -15.78 -3.05 26.48
CA GLU A 237 -16.35 -4.40 26.49
C GLU A 237 -17.68 -4.48 25.73
#